data_AF-A0A654EEC1-F1
#
_entry.id   AF-A0A654EEC1-F1
#
_cell.length_a   1.000
_cell.length_b   1.000
_cell.length_c   1.000
_cell.angle_alpha   90.00
_cell.angle_beta   90.00
_cell.angle_gamma   90.00
#
_symmetry.space_group_name_H-M   'P 1'
#
loop_
_entity.id
_entity.type
_entity.pdbx_description
1 polymer ?
#
loop_
_entity_poly.entity_id
_entity_poly.type
_entity_poly.pdbx_seq_one_letter_code
_entity_poly.pdbx_strand_id
1 'polypeptide(L)'
;MSVFPGFGGWINQNIQQPPKAESRRSENVKSNSVSEKDTNNEEGLNYDEEETKRQNELWKAAEKKHPWYDAPPKVKATKSRKVLKKDGPRQIVRLKKAVAWDFLWWSGEFPIYLIVDVNKKYLTATYEKEKMMFMKVFKGNWKIEPLYVDSVRFCKQREPKSLQEYKKCSGGQGRVGSKVTMDQYFQPYPLLNLPPFSWFIREITIKTTKTLLKMLQHASVVLRE
;
A
#
# COMPACT_ATOMS: atom_id res chain seq x y z
N MET A 1 -27.35 -7.29 -20.15
CA MET A 1 -25.88 -7.08 -20.23
C MET A 1 -25.60 -5.62 -19.88
N SER A 2 -25.08 -5.31 -18.69
CA SER A 2 -24.92 -3.91 -18.25
C SER A 2 -23.46 -3.46 -18.31
N VAL A 3 -23.21 -2.55 -19.25
CA VAL A 3 -21.96 -1.85 -19.54
C VAL A 3 -21.88 -0.60 -18.65
N PHE A 4 -20.76 -0.38 -17.93
CA PHE A 4 -20.58 0.70 -16.95
C PHE A 4 -19.50 1.70 -17.39
N PRO A 5 -19.79 3.01 -17.58
CA PRO A 5 -18.76 4.01 -17.88
C PRO A 5 -18.29 4.77 -16.63
N GLY A 6 -17.01 5.16 -16.60
CA GLY A 6 -16.47 6.25 -15.77
C GLY A 6 -15.86 5.87 -14.41
N PHE A 7 -14.55 5.67 -14.35
CA PHE A 7 -13.79 5.65 -13.09
C PHE A 7 -13.27 7.08 -12.82
N GLY A 8 -13.89 7.82 -11.91
CA GLY A 8 -13.37 9.09 -11.41
C GLY A 8 -12.32 8.83 -10.33
N GLY A 9 -11.04 9.00 -10.65
CA GLY A 9 -9.94 8.76 -9.71
C GLY A 9 -9.72 9.92 -8.76
N TRP A 10 -10.34 9.90 -7.57
CA TRP A 10 -9.93 10.75 -6.44
C TRP A 10 -9.11 9.91 -5.46
N ILE A 11 -7.81 10.19 -5.38
CA ILE A 11 -6.85 9.47 -4.53
C ILE A 11 -6.68 10.26 -3.24
N ASN A 12 -7.29 9.81 -2.14
CA ASN A 12 -6.98 10.28 -0.79
C ASN A 12 -6.08 9.24 -0.12
N GLN A 13 -4.82 9.58 0.14
CA GLN A 13 -3.84 8.72 0.82
C GLN A 13 -3.60 9.27 2.23
N ASN A 14 -4.35 8.78 3.21
CA ASN A 14 -4.12 9.12 4.61
C ASN A 14 -3.05 8.18 5.18
N ILE A 15 -1.77 8.54 5.00
CA ILE A 15 -0.64 7.80 5.59
C ILE A 15 -0.49 8.28 7.03
N GLN A 16 -1.33 7.77 7.94
CA GLN A 16 -1.15 8.03 9.37
C GLN A 16 0.10 7.29 9.87
N GLN A 17 1.04 8.05 10.45
CA GLN A 17 2.03 7.51 11.37
C GLN A 17 1.29 6.90 12.58
N PRO A 18 1.78 5.80 13.16
CA PRO A 18 1.13 5.22 14.34
C PRO A 18 1.15 6.23 15.50
N PRO A 19 0.05 6.35 16.28
CA PRO A 19 0.07 7.12 17.51
C PRO A 19 1.10 6.54 18.47
N LYS A 20 1.89 7.41 19.10
CA LYS A 20 2.81 7.04 20.19
C LYS A 20 1.97 6.37 21.29
N ALA A 21 2.21 5.09 21.56
CA ALA A 21 1.57 4.40 22.67
C ALA A 21 2.08 5.00 23.98
N GLU A 22 1.19 5.63 24.73
CA GLU A 22 1.45 6.06 26.11
C GLU A 22 1.63 4.82 26.99
N SER A 23 2.86 4.63 27.47
CA SER A 23 3.20 3.61 28.47
C SER A 23 2.56 3.99 29.80
N ARG A 24 1.46 3.31 30.17
CA ARG A 24 0.89 3.37 31.52
C ARG A 24 1.77 2.55 32.47
N ARG A 25 2.46 3.27 33.34
CA ARG A 25 3.28 2.75 34.45
C ARG A 25 2.34 2.12 35.51
N SER A 26 2.47 0.83 35.77
CA SER A 26 1.94 0.20 36.99
C SER A 26 3.02 0.18 38.07
N GLU A 27 2.69 0.72 39.24
CA GLU A 27 3.55 0.78 40.41
C GLU A 27 3.67 -0.58 41.16
N ASN A 28 4.91 -0.84 41.59
CA ASN A 28 5.35 -1.49 42.83
C ASN A 28 5.15 -3.01 43.04
N VAL A 29 6.26 -3.76 42.93
CA VAL A 29 6.69 -4.72 43.97
C VAL A 29 8.22 -4.62 44.15
N LYS A 30 8.63 -4.47 45.40
CA LYS A 30 10.01 -4.30 45.89
C LYS A 30 10.60 -5.67 46.24
N SER A 31 11.76 -6.00 45.68
CA SER A 31 12.71 -6.94 46.30
C SER A 31 14.14 -6.57 45.87
N ASN A 32 14.93 -6.17 46.87
CA ASN A 32 16.35 -5.85 46.75
C ASN A 32 17.19 -7.15 46.78
N SER A 33 18.13 -7.32 45.86
CA SER A 33 19.45 -7.89 46.16
C SER A 33 20.48 -7.44 45.10
N VAL A 34 21.66 -7.11 45.60
CA VAL A 34 22.73 -6.32 44.96
C VAL A 34 23.78 -7.25 44.34
N SER A 35 24.19 -6.95 43.09
CA SER A 35 25.61 -6.87 42.69
C SER A 35 25.73 -6.17 41.34
N GLU A 36 26.43 -5.03 41.33
CA GLU A 36 26.69 -4.15 40.20
C GLU A 36 27.63 -4.77 39.15
N LYS A 37 27.20 -4.79 37.88
CA LYS A 37 27.89 -4.17 36.72
C LYS A 37 27.12 -4.49 35.44
N ASP A 38 26.02 -3.78 35.22
CA ASP A 38 25.42 -3.61 33.89
C ASP A 38 26.00 -2.32 33.30
N THR A 39 27.00 -2.44 32.45
CA THR A 39 27.31 -1.37 31.50
C THR A 39 26.26 -1.44 30.40
N ASN A 40 25.11 -0.82 30.68
CA ASN A 40 24.16 -0.39 29.67
C ASN A 40 24.86 0.64 28.76
N ASN A 41 25.61 0.17 27.78
CA ASN A 41 25.96 0.96 26.63
C ASN A 41 24.82 0.81 25.61
N GLU A 42 23.68 1.43 25.90
CA GLU A 42 22.87 1.99 24.82
C GLU A 42 23.70 3.14 24.22
N GLU A 43 24.60 2.80 23.29
CA GLU A 43 25.18 3.78 22.38
C GLU A 43 24.02 4.33 21.54
N GLY A 44 23.42 5.40 22.04
CA GLY A 44 22.55 6.26 21.24
C GLY A 44 23.37 6.75 20.06
N LEU A 45 23.09 6.22 18.87
CA LEU A 45 23.58 6.77 17.60
C LEU A 45 23.04 8.20 17.49
N ASN A 46 23.82 9.16 17.97
CA ASN A 46 23.59 10.59 17.76
C ASN A 46 23.93 10.88 16.30
N TYR A 47 22.95 10.73 15.42
CA TYR A 47 23.10 11.14 14.03
C TYR A 47 23.24 12.66 14.00
N ASP A 48 24.38 13.15 13.55
CA ASP A 48 24.58 14.58 13.30
C ASP A 48 23.57 15.03 12.24
N GLU A 49 22.61 15.85 12.68
CA GLU A 49 21.53 16.34 11.84
C GLU A 49 22.07 17.22 10.70
N GLU A 50 23.20 17.90 10.92
CA GLU A 50 23.88 18.72 9.91
C GLU A 50 24.57 17.84 8.87
N GLU A 51 25.24 16.78 9.30
CA GLU A 51 25.85 15.81 8.39
C GLU A 51 24.79 15.12 7.52
N THR A 52 23.67 14.75 8.12
CA THR A 52 22.54 14.12 7.42
C THR A 52 21.93 15.06 6.38
N LYS A 53 21.76 16.35 6.72
CA LYS A 53 21.29 17.38 5.78
C LYS A 53 22.27 17.58 4.63
N ARG A 54 23.57 17.68 4.93
CA ARG A 54 24.62 17.83 3.93
C ARG A 54 24.68 16.65 2.97
N GLN A 55 24.62 15.42 3.49
CA GLN A 55 24.53 14.22 2.65
C GLN A 55 23.30 14.28 1.75
N ASN A 56 22.13 14.61 2.29
CA ASN A 56 20.88 14.71 1.53
C ASN A 56 20.96 15.75 0.39
N GLU A 57 21.59 16.91 0.62
CA GLU A 57 21.83 17.90 -0.43
C GLU A 57 22.77 17.41 -1.52
N LEU A 58 23.86 16.72 -1.14
CA LEU A 58 24.77 16.10 -2.10
C LEU A 58 24.07 15.03 -2.95
N TRP A 59 23.21 14.21 -2.33
CA TRP A 59 22.38 13.22 -3.02
C TRP A 59 21.42 13.88 -4.02
N LYS A 60 20.66 14.90 -3.61
CA LYS A 60 19.76 15.66 -4.50
C LYS A 60 20.51 16.32 -5.66
N ALA A 61 21.69 16.88 -5.41
CA ALA A 61 22.52 17.48 -6.44
C ALA A 61 23.07 16.44 -7.43
N ALA A 62 23.44 15.25 -6.94
CA ALA A 62 23.88 14.14 -7.76
C ALA A 62 22.73 13.57 -8.61
N GLU A 63 21.54 13.36 -8.04
CA GLU A 63 20.31 12.96 -8.75
C GLU A 63 19.90 13.95 -9.83
N LYS A 64 20.03 15.26 -9.56
CA LYS A 64 19.73 16.29 -10.55
C LYS A 64 20.71 16.27 -11.73
N LYS A 65 21.98 15.93 -11.49
CA LYS A 65 23.03 15.83 -12.52
C LYS A 65 22.93 14.54 -13.34
N HIS A 66 22.57 13.44 -12.69
CA HIS A 66 22.35 12.14 -13.34
C HIS A 66 20.99 11.62 -12.88
N PRO A 67 19.90 11.98 -13.58
CA PRO A 67 18.58 11.46 -13.26
C PRO A 67 18.63 9.94 -13.41
N TRP A 68 18.71 9.23 -12.30
CA TRP A 68 18.68 7.78 -12.32
C TRP A 68 17.33 7.36 -12.91
N TYR A 69 17.36 6.71 -14.07
CA TYR A 69 16.15 6.15 -14.65
C TYR A 69 15.78 4.87 -13.91
N ASP A 70 15.16 5.05 -12.75
CA ASP A 70 14.59 3.95 -11.98
C ASP A 70 13.23 3.60 -12.58
N ALA A 71 13.28 2.69 -13.56
CA ALA A 71 12.09 2.05 -14.10
C ALA A 71 11.32 1.41 -12.94
N PRO A 72 10.03 1.74 -12.73
CA PRO A 72 9.29 1.16 -11.64
C PRO A 72 9.25 -0.37 -11.80
N PRO A 73 9.37 -1.13 -10.70
CA PRO A 73 9.30 -2.58 -10.72
C PRO A 73 8.07 -3.06 -11.50
N LYS A 74 8.29 -4.00 -12.41
CA LYS A 74 7.25 -4.54 -13.29
C LYS A 74 6.68 -5.79 -12.63
N VAL A 75 5.44 -5.70 -12.16
CA VAL A 75 4.71 -6.87 -11.65
C VAL A 75 4.41 -7.79 -12.83
N LYS A 76 5.01 -8.98 -12.81
CA LYS A 76 4.76 -10.01 -13.82
C LYS A 76 3.45 -10.74 -13.54
N ALA A 77 3.05 -11.55 -14.52
CA ALA A 77 1.86 -12.39 -14.42
C ALA A 77 1.87 -13.27 -13.16
N THR A 78 0.68 -13.65 -12.72
CA THR A 78 0.51 -14.53 -11.56
C THR A 78 1.12 -15.89 -11.85
N LYS A 79 2.19 -16.25 -11.13
CA LYS A 79 2.85 -17.56 -11.25
C LYS A 79 1.97 -18.67 -10.67
N SER A 80 1.29 -18.40 -9.54
CA SER A 80 0.30 -19.33 -9.01
C SER A 80 -0.77 -18.64 -8.16
N ARG A 81 -1.98 -19.19 -8.16
CA ARG A 81 -3.09 -18.79 -7.30
C ARG A 81 -3.70 -20.05 -6.68
N LYS A 82 -3.61 -20.21 -5.36
CA LYS A 82 -4.19 -21.35 -4.63
C LYS A 82 -5.22 -20.86 -3.63
N VAL A 83 -6.45 -21.35 -3.72
CA VAL A 83 -7.48 -21.08 -2.70
C VAL A 83 -7.18 -21.96 -1.50
N LEU A 84 -6.98 -21.34 -0.33
CA LEU A 84 -6.70 -22.06 0.91
C LEU A 84 -8.00 -22.40 1.65
N LYS A 85 -8.92 -21.43 1.73
CA LYS A 85 -10.23 -21.58 2.38
C LYS A 85 -11.30 -20.82 1.62
N LYS A 86 -12.53 -21.32 1.66
CA LYS A 86 -13.70 -20.70 1.04
C LYS A 86 -14.90 -20.87 1.96
N ASP A 87 -15.21 -19.81 2.69
CA ASP A 87 -16.28 -19.76 3.69
C ASP A 87 -17.38 -18.82 3.17
N GLY A 88 -18.25 -19.34 2.30
CA GLY A 88 -19.32 -18.57 1.65
C GLY A 88 -18.78 -17.38 0.83
N PRO A 89 -19.09 -16.12 1.20
CA PRO A 89 -18.59 -14.93 0.50
C PRO A 89 -17.12 -14.63 0.79
N ARG A 90 -16.52 -15.24 1.82
CA ARG A 90 -15.12 -15.03 2.20
C ARG A 90 -14.23 -16.08 1.53
N GLN A 91 -13.08 -15.66 1.00
CA GLN A 91 -12.13 -16.54 0.33
C GLN A 91 -10.69 -16.13 0.66
N ILE A 92 -9.93 -17.05 1.23
CA ILE A 92 -8.50 -16.86 1.50
C ILE A 92 -7.71 -17.51 0.37
N VAL A 93 -6.85 -16.72 -0.28
CA VAL A 93 -6.08 -17.11 -1.46
C VAL A 93 -4.61 -16.85 -1.22
N ARG A 94 -3.79 -17.87 -1.47
CA ARG A 94 -2.34 -17.75 -1.55
C ARG A 94 -1.95 -17.38 -2.98
N LEU A 95 -1.28 -16.25 -3.13
CA LEU A 95 -0.85 -15.70 -4.41
C LEU A 95 0.68 -15.75 -4.48
N LYS A 96 1.21 -16.28 -5.57
CA LYS A 96 2.65 -16.18 -5.90
C LYS A 96 2.79 -15.36 -7.17
N LYS A 97 3.52 -14.26 -7.07
CA LYS A 97 3.88 -13.38 -8.18
C LYS A 97 5.39 -13.22 -8.26
N ALA A 98 5.86 -12.72 -9.38
CA ALA A 98 7.23 -12.22 -9.49
C ALA A 98 7.18 -10.74 -9.82
N VAL A 99 8.12 -10.00 -9.25
CA VAL A 99 8.38 -8.62 -9.62
C VAL A 99 9.75 -8.60 -10.27
N ALA A 100 9.78 -8.18 -11.53
CA ALA A 100 11.02 -7.87 -12.19
C ALA A 100 11.43 -6.47 -11.79
N TRP A 101 12.68 -6.35 -11.35
CA TRP A 101 13.26 -5.08 -10.97
C TRP A 101 14.61 -4.95 -11.63
N ASP A 102 14.75 -3.89 -12.42
CA ASP A 102 15.99 -3.42 -12.98
C ASP A 102 16.56 -2.41 -11.98
N PHE A 103 17.61 -2.77 -11.23
CA PHE A 103 18.26 -1.89 -10.25
C PHE A 103 19.74 -1.78 -10.58
N LEU A 104 20.16 -0.58 -11.01
CA LEU A 104 21.51 -0.29 -11.49
C LEU A 104 21.90 -1.23 -12.66
N TRP A 105 22.91 -2.09 -12.48
CA TRP A 105 23.47 -2.97 -13.51
C TRP A 105 22.90 -4.39 -13.38
N TRP A 106 21.97 -4.61 -12.45
CA TRP A 106 21.46 -5.91 -12.08
C TRP A 106 19.95 -5.93 -12.37
N SER A 107 19.54 -6.85 -13.24
CA SER A 107 18.13 -7.14 -13.47
C SER A 107 17.78 -8.44 -12.75
N GLY A 108 16.83 -8.37 -11.81
CA GLY A 108 16.43 -9.49 -10.98
C GLY A 108 14.93 -9.75 -11.00
N GLU A 109 14.54 -11.04 -10.90
CA GLU A 109 13.16 -11.43 -10.61
C GLU A 109 13.03 -11.87 -9.16
N PHE A 110 12.24 -11.12 -8.39
CA PHE A 110 12.00 -11.44 -6.99
C PHE A 110 10.60 -12.03 -6.81
N PRO A 111 10.47 -13.24 -6.24
CA PRO A 111 9.17 -13.84 -5.98
C PRO A 111 8.52 -13.17 -4.76
N ILE A 112 7.25 -12.81 -4.90
CA ILE A 112 6.41 -12.27 -3.83
C ILE A 112 5.31 -13.29 -3.54
N TYR A 113 5.22 -13.70 -2.28
CA TYR A 113 4.21 -14.60 -1.77
C TYR A 113 3.27 -13.79 -0.86
N LEU A 114 2.00 -13.69 -1.25
CA LEU A 114 0.97 -12.97 -0.52
C LEU A 114 -0.14 -13.92 -0.10
N ILE A 115 -0.71 -13.70 1.07
CA ILE A 115 -1.99 -14.27 1.49
C ILE A 115 -3.02 -13.13 1.36
N VAL A 116 -4.07 -13.38 0.60
CA VAL A 116 -5.13 -12.40 0.33
C VAL A 116 -6.44 -12.98 0.85
N ASP A 117 -7.08 -12.27 1.77
CA ASP A 117 -8.39 -12.60 2.30
C ASP A 117 -9.42 -11.67 1.66
N VAL A 118 -10.24 -12.23 0.78
CA VAL A 118 -11.24 -11.51 -0.03
C VAL A 118 -12.62 -11.74 0.54
N ASN A 119 -13.33 -10.66 0.83
CA ASN A 119 -14.76 -10.68 1.13
C ASN A 119 -15.56 -10.18 -0.07
N LYS A 120 -16.21 -11.10 -0.80
CA LYS A 120 -16.97 -10.80 -2.00
C LYS A 120 -18.26 -10.01 -1.72
N LYS A 121 -18.83 -10.13 -0.53
CA LYS A 121 -20.08 -9.43 -0.16
C LYS A 121 -19.85 -7.93 0.02
N TYR A 122 -18.76 -7.56 0.69
CA TYR A 122 -18.42 -6.17 0.98
C TYR A 122 -17.41 -5.57 0.01
N LEU A 123 -16.97 -6.33 -0.99
CA LEU A 123 -15.94 -5.92 -1.95
C LEU A 123 -14.68 -5.39 -1.27
N THR A 124 -14.28 -6.03 -0.18
CA THR A 124 -13.06 -5.75 0.55
C THR A 124 -12.07 -6.89 0.36
N ALA A 125 -10.78 -6.56 0.39
CA ALA A 125 -9.79 -7.58 0.72
C ALA A 125 -8.68 -7.01 1.57
N THR A 126 -8.13 -7.88 2.40
CA THR A 126 -6.88 -7.65 3.09
C THR A 126 -5.82 -8.54 2.46
N TYR A 127 -4.59 -8.05 2.44
CA TYR A 127 -3.46 -8.83 1.98
C TYR A 127 -2.30 -8.64 2.94
N GLU A 128 -1.54 -9.71 3.11
CA GLU A 128 -0.35 -9.73 3.92
C GLU A 128 0.71 -10.57 3.22
N LYS A 129 1.98 -10.20 3.38
CA LYS A 129 3.06 -11.03 2.87
C LYS A 129 3.17 -12.32 3.68
N GLU A 130 3.38 -13.40 2.96
CA GLU A 130 3.85 -14.65 3.53
C GLU A 130 5.38 -14.70 3.46
N LYS A 131 5.93 -14.38 2.29
CA LYS A 131 7.37 -14.35 2.04
C LYS A 131 7.72 -13.27 1.02
N MET A 132 8.67 -12.41 1.37
CA MET A 132 9.16 -11.34 0.52
C MET A 132 10.58 -10.96 0.96
N MET A 133 11.47 -10.63 0.02
CA MET A 133 12.90 -10.47 0.28
C MET A 133 13.24 -9.17 1.03
N PHE A 134 12.66 -8.03 0.64
CA PHE A 134 13.08 -6.71 1.15
C PHE A 134 12.20 -6.14 2.27
N MET A 135 11.04 -6.75 2.53
CA MET A 135 10.03 -6.22 3.44
C MET A 135 9.87 -7.12 4.66
N LYS A 136 10.08 -6.58 5.87
CA LYS A 136 9.75 -7.22 7.15
C LYS A 136 8.26 -7.24 7.42
N VAL A 137 7.54 -6.19 7.03
CA VAL A 137 6.07 -6.14 7.05
C VAL A 137 5.60 -5.63 5.70
N PHE A 138 4.59 -6.27 5.14
CA PHE A 138 3.90 -5.78 3.95
C PHE A 138 2.46 -6.24 4.05
N LYS A 139 1.58 -5.33 4.46
CA LYS A 139 0.16 -5.59 4.65
C LYS A 139 -0.65 -4.46 4.06
N GLY A 140 -1.87 -4.73 3.68
CA GLY A 140 -2.77 -3.68 3.24
C GLY A 140 -4.19 -4.16 3.18
N ASN A 141 -5.06 -3.20 3.00
CA ASN A 141 -6.46 -3.42 2.76
C ASN A 141 -6.86 -2.65 1.50
N TRP A 142 -7.88 -3.14 0.82
CA TRP A 142 -8.55 -2.37 -0.21
C TRP A 142 -10.06 -2.59 -0.11
N LYS A 143 -10.79 -1.53 -0.45
CA LYS A 143 -12.25 -1.46 -0.42
C LYS A 143 -12.72 -0.85 -1.73
N ILE A 144 -13.73 -1.47 -2.35
CA ILE A 144 -14.40 -0.91 -3.52
C ILE A 144 -15.77 -0.39 -3.12
N GLU A 145 -16.05 0.85 -3.45
CA GLU A 145 -17.36 1.48 -3.26
C GLU A 145 -17.91 1.98 -4.60
N PRO A 146 -19.24 1.98 -4.81
CA PRO A 146 -19.82 2.58 -6.01
C PRO A 146 -19.63 4.10 -5.97
N LEU A 147 -19.28 4.70 -7.10
CA LEU A 147 -19.19 6.15 -7.29
C LEU A 147 -20.26 6.61 -8.29
N TYR A 148 -21.19 7.45 -7.86
CA TYR A 148 -22.29 7.92 -8.69
C TYR A 148 -21.90 9.19 -9.44
N VAL A 149 -21.26 9.02 -10.61
CA VAL A 149 -20.58 10.09 -11.37
C VAL A 149 -21.52 11.23 -11.75
N ASP A 150 -22.72 10.90 -12.24
CA ASP A 150 -23.68 11.88 -12.76
C ASP A 150 -24.77 12.25 -11.73
N SER A 151 -24.53 11.96 -10.44
CA SER A 151 -25.47 12.25 -9.35
C SER A 151 -25.84 13.73 -9.26
N VAL A 152 -24.87 14.64 -9.45
CA VAL A 152 -25.10 16.08 -9.43
C VAL A 152 -26.06 16.50 -10.55
N ARG A 153 -25.90 15.94 -11.76
CA ARG A 153 -26.70 16.27 -12.95
C ARG A 153 -28.11 15.71 -12.86
N PHE A 154 -28.25 14.42 -12.54
CA PHE A 154 -29.55 13.76 -12.62
C PHE A 154 -30.32 13.75 -11.30
N CYS A 155 -29.65 13.81 -10.15
CA CYS A 155 -30.25 13.64 -8.84
C CYS A 155 -30.33 14.96 -8.05
N LYS A 156 -30.32 16.12 -8.73
CA LYS A 156 -30.51 17.46 -8.12
C LYS A 156 -29.58 17.70 -6.91
N GLN A 157 -28.29 17.39 -7.06
CA GLN A 157 -27.26 17.49 -6.00
C GLN A 157 -27.45 16.57 -4.78
N ARG A 158 -28.42 15.65 -4.79
CA ARG A 158 -28.54 14.62 -3.75
C ARG A 158 -27.53 13.50 -4.01
N GLU A 159 -26.78 13.14 -2.97
CA GLU A 159 -25.94 11.94 -2.99
C GLU A 159 -26.79 10.67 -2.77
N PRO A 160 -26.88 9.77 -3.76
CA PRO A 160 -27.60 8.52 -3.60
C PRO A 160 -26.86 7.61 -2.63
N LYS A 161 -27.60 6.92 -1.73
CA LYS A 161 -27.01 5.97 -0.76
C LYS A 161 -26.94 4.55 -1.29
N SER A 162 -27.63 4.26 -2.39
CA SER A 162 -27.70 2.92 -2.98
C SER A 162 -27.82 2.97 -4.50
N LEU A 163 -27.48 1.84 -5.14
CA LEU A 163 -27.59 1.68 -6.58
C LEU A 163 -29.05 1.80 -7.06
N GLN A 164 -30.01 1.31 -6.28
CA GLN A 164 -31.43 1.38 -6.61
C GLN A 164 -31.94 2.82 -6.57
N GLU A 165 -31.58 3.56 -5.52
CA GLU A 165 -31.91 4.99 -5.41
C GLU A 165 -31.30 5.78 -6.56
N TYR A 166 -30.02 5.50 -6.89
CA TYR A 166 -29.37 6.15 -8.02
C TYR A 166 -30.04 5.85 -9.36
N LYS A 167 -30.42 4.59 -9.61
CA LYS A 167 -31.18 4.22 -10.82
C LYS A 167 -32.51 4.96 -10.91
N LYS A 168 -33.21 5.10 -9.78
CA LYS A 168 -34.50 5.82 -9.73
C LYS A 168 -34.32 7.31 -10.01
N CYS A 169 -33.37 7.99 -9.38
CA CYS A 169 -33.18 9.42 -9.59
C CYS A 169 -32.55 9.75 -10.94
N SER A 170 -31.71 8.87 -11.48
CA SER A 170 -31.08 9.05 -12.80
C SER A 170 -31.92 8.60 -13.99
N GLY A 171 -33.14 8.08 -13.77
CA GLY A 171 -33.95 7.48 -14.83
C GLY A 171 -33.24 6.32 -15.54
N GLY A 172 -32.28 5.67 -14.88
CA GLY A 172 -31.43 4.61 -15.44
C GLY A 172 -30.32 5.08 -16.38
N GLN A 173 -30.17 6.38 -16.63
CA GLN A 173 -29.16 6.94 -17.56
C GLN A 173 -27.83 7.29 -16.88
N GLY A 174 -27.80 7.36 -15.55
CA GLY A 174 -26.63 7.79 -14.79
C GLY A 174 -25.51 6.76 -14.79
N ARG A 175 -24.25 7.22 -14.98
CA ARG A 175 -23.06 6.37 -14.97
C ARG A 175 -22.64 6.01 -13.54
N VAL A 176 -22.14 4.78 -13.36
CA VAL A 176 -21.65 4.28 -12.06
C VAL A 176 -20.19 3.90 -12.22
N GLY A 177 -19.33 4.64 -11.52
CA GLY A 177 -17.94 4.31 -11.32
C GLY A 177 -17.71 3.39 -10.13
N SER A 178 -16.46 2.98 -9.94
CA SER A 178 -16.03 2.40 -8.68
C SER A 178 -14.94 3.27 -8.09
N LYS A 179 -15.04 3.53 -6.79
CA LYS A 179 -14.01 4.18 -5.99
C LYS A 179 -13.25 3.07 -5.27
N VAL A 180 -11.95 3.01 -5.51
CA VAL A 180 -11.08 2.04 -4.84
C VAL A 180 -10.26 2.79 -3.80
N THR A 181 -10.46 2.45 -2.55
CA THR A 181 -9.64 2.92 -1.43
C THR A 181 -8.65 1.80 -1.10
N MET A 182 -7.35 2.12 -1.06
CA MET A 182 -6.30 1.15 -0.78
C MET A 182 -5.34 1.73 0.25
N ASP A 183 -5.26 1.05 1.39
CA ASP A 183 -4.31 1.38 2.45
C ASP A 183 -3.20 0.33 2.44
N GLN A 184 -1.96 0.78 2.32
CA GLN A 184 -0.79 -0.09 2.27
C GLN A 184 0.20 0.32 3.37
N TYR A 185 0.55 -0.63 4.22
CA TYR A 185 1.59 -0.52 5.22
C TYR A 185 2.76 -1.43 4.87
N PHE A 186 3.96 -0.87 4.84
CA PHE A 186 5.17 -1.62 4.57
C PHE A 186 6.29 -1.16 5.50
N GLN A 187 7.15 -2.11 5.87
CA GLN A 187 8.32 -1.86 6.70
C GLN A 187 9.48 -2.70 6.15
N PRO A 188 10.58 -2.07 5.71
CA PRO A 188 11.80 -2.77 5.31
C PRO A 188 12.40 -3.57 6.48
N TYR A 189 13.31 -4.50 6.17
CA TYR A 189 14.11 -5.14 7.22
C TYR A 189 15.00 -4.13 7.95
N PRO A 190 15.36 -4.35 9.23
CA PRO A 190 16.04 -3.34 10.07
C PRO A 190 17.28 -2.71 9.42
N LEU A 191 18.10 -3.50 8.73
CA LEU A 191 19.30 -3.02 8.02
C LEU A 191 18.99 -2.06 6.85
N LEU A 192 17.75 -2.05 6.36
CA LEU A 192 17.25 -1.20 5.28
C LEU A 192 16.24 -0.15 5.78
N ASN A 193 16.01 -0.07 7.09
CA ASN A 193 15.02 0.83 7.70
C ASN A 193 15.63 2.17 8.16
N LEU A 194 16.93 2.37 7.99
CA LEU A 194 17.64 3.61 8.28
C LEU A 194 17.81 4.47 7.02
N PRO A 195 17.78 5.81 7.15
CA PRO A 195 18.19 6.71 6.08
C PRO A 195 19.65 6.43 5.66
N PRO A 196 20.03 6.66 4.39
CA PRO A 196 19.18 7.13 3.27
C PRO A 196 18.37 6.01 2.59
N PHE A 197 18.72 4.74 2.83
CA PHE A 197 18.12 3.59 2.15
C PHE A 197 16.61 3.43 2.41
N SER A 198 16.16 3.74 3.63
CA SER A 198 14.73 3.65 3.97
C SER A 198 13.88 4.66 3.21
N TRP A 199 14.41 5.87 2.94
CA TRP A 199 13.74 6.85 2.09
C TRP A 199 13.63 6.35 0.66
N PHE A 200 14.75 5.84 0.11
CA PHE A 200 14.78 5.27 -1.24
C PHE A 200 13.75 4.14 -1.43
N ILE A 201 13.74 3.15 -0.53
CA ILE A 201 12.79 2.03 -0.60
C ILE A 201 11.35 2.51 -0.45
N ARG A 202 11.11 3.50 0.43
CA ARG A 202 9.78 4.11 0.60
C ARG A 202 9.31 4.77 -0.68
N GLU A 203 10.18 5.55 -1.31
CA GLU A 203 9.86 6.28 -2.54
C GLU A 203 9.55 5.34 -3.71
N ILE A 204 10.39 4.33 -3.94
CA ILE A 204 10.14 3.30 -4.95
C ILE A 204 8.85 2.57 -4.67
N THR A 205 8.60 2.16 -3.42
CA THR A 205 7.38 1.43 -3.06
C THR A 205 6.14 2.28 -3.38
N ILE A 206 6.15 3.57 -3.04
CA ILE A 206 5.05 4.49 -3.35
C ILE A 206 4.90 4.70 -4.87
N LYS A 207 6.00 4.94 -5.60
CA LYS A 207 5.99 5.14 -7.07
C LYS A 207 5.46 3.90 -7.80
N THR A 208 5.88 2.72 -7.36
CA THR A 208 5.43 1.43 -7.92
C THR A 208 3.95 1.21 -7.66
N THR A 209 3.50 1.38 -6.43
CA THR A 209 2.09 1.23 -6.06
C THR A 209 1.22 2.20 -6.88
N LYS A 210 1.63 3.47 -7.03
CA LYS A 210 0.92 4.45 -7.88
C LYS A 210 0.85 4.00 -9.34
N THR A 211 1.95 3.47 -9.88
CA THR A 211 2.00 2.96 -11.27
C THR A 211 1.06 1.79 -11.46
N LEU A 212 1.06 0.82 -10.53
CA LEU A 212 0.16 -0.34 -10.58
C LEU A 212 -1.32 0.07 -10.50
N LEU A 213 -1.67 1.05 -9.67
CA LEU A 213 -3.03 1.57 -9.61
C LEU A 213 -3.46 2.21 -10.93
N LYS A 214 -2.59 2.99 -11.59
CA LYS A 214 -2.86 3.53 -12.93
C LYS A 214 -3.04 2.42 -13.97
N MET A 215 -2.20 1.38 -13.93
CA MET A 215 -2.33 0.23 -14.81
C MET A 215 -3.66 -0.51 -14.59
N LEU A 216 -4.09 -0.67 -13.33
CA LEU A 216 -5.39 -1.25 -13.01
C LEU A 216 -6.54 -0.40 -13.53
N GLN A 217 -6.45 0.92 -13.41
CA GLN A 217 -7.43 1.84 -13.99
C GLN A 217 -7.53 1.67 -15.51
N HIS A 218 -6.40 1.67 -16.22
CA HIS A 218 -6.37 1.43 -17.67
C HIS A 218 -6.94 0.06 -18.04
N ALA A 219 -6.50 -1.01 -17.38
CA ALA A 219 -7.01 -2.36 -17.62
C ALA A 219 -8.52 -2.47 -17.37
N SER A 220 -9.04 -1.73 -16.38
CA SER A 220 -10.47 -1.69 -16.10
C SER A 220 -11.28 -0.99 -17.20
N VAL A 221 -10.67 -0.05 -17.93
CA VAL A 221 -11.29 0.59 -19.10
C VAL A 221 -11.30 -0.38 -20.28
N VAL A 222 -10.17 -1.04 -20.55
CA VAL A 222 -10.06 -2.01 -21.66
C VAL A 222 -11.00 -3.20 -21.48
N LEU A 223 -11.13 -3.75 -20.26
CA LEU A 223 -12.06 -4.85 -19.99
C LEU A 223 -13.55 -4.46 -20.09
N ARG A 224 -13.87 -3.18 -20.32
CA ARG A 224 -15.24 -2.69 -20.51
C ARG A 224 -15.63 -2.56 -21.98
N GLU A 225 -14.66 -2.48 -22.89
CA GLU A 225 -14.85 -2.47 -24.35
C GLU A 225 -15.02 -3.90 -24.88
#